data_AF-A0A1S3JIX5-F1
#
_entry.id   AF-A0A1S3JIX5-F1
#
_cell.length_a   1.000
_cell.length_b   1.000
_cell.length_c   1.000
_cell.angle_alpha   90.00
_cell.angle_beta   90.00
_cell.angle_gamma   90.00
#
_symmetry.space_group_name_H-M   'P 1'
#
loop_
_entity.id
_entity.type
_entity.pdbx_description
1 polymer ?
#
loop_
_entity_poly.entity_id
_entity_poly.type
_entity_poly.pdbx_seq_one_letter_code
_entity_poly.pdbx_strand_id
1 'polypeptide(L)'
;MGTFALKKKLLQKLGPVCPRSSPIAAQCRVKGSGAIFTTTSGSPPNVLAHRCTPTVGLVCKNSDQSGSGCRDYEIRYLCPKPSSVWTRWFDRDNASGTGDWEPLSDQLKLGAVCPGGANPLGAECRERGTANVFTQFSGNPPDNLLRRCTSAGLICRNADQPVGRMCSDYEIRYSCPA
;
A
#
# COMPACT_ATOMS: atom_id res chain seq x y z
N MET A 1 -10.68 14.40 -37.44
CA MET A 1 -10.79 13.26 -36.51
C MET A 1 -9.39 12.87 -36.06
N GLY A 2 -8.95 13.34 -34.89
CA GLY A 2 -7.59 13.11 -34.36
C GLY A 2 -7.61 12.04 -33.28
N THR A 3 -6.86 10.97 -33.49
CA THR A 3 -6.81 9.75 -32.69
C THR A 3 -6.23 9.98 -31.28
N PHE A 4 -6.93 9.50 -30.26
CA PHE A 4 -6.58 9.56 -28.82
C PHE A 4 -5.40 8.66 -28.42
N ALA A 5 -4.31 8.61 -29.19
CA ALA A 5 -3.30 7.54 -29.05
C ALA A 5 -2.13 7.83 -28.07
N LEU A 6 -1.96 9.06 -27.55
CA LEU A 6 -0.67 9.44 -26.93
C LEU A 6 -0.62 9.64 -25.39
N LYS A 7 -1.70 9.37 -24.64
CA LYS A 7 -1.63 9.34 -23.15
C LYS A 7 -2.03 8.02 -22.48
N LYS A 8 -2.58 7.06 -23.22
CA LYS A 8 -2.92 5.73 -22.66
C LYS A 8 -1.66 4.92 -22.32
N LYS A 9 -0.56 5.12 -23.07
CA LYS A 9 0.71 4.40 -22.92
C LYS A 9 1.49 4.73 -21.64
N LEU A 10 1.29 5.91 -21.02
CA LEU A 10 2.01 6.28 -19.79
C LEU A 10 1.35 5.72 -18.52
N LEU A 11 0.01 5.70 -18.46
CA LEU A 11 -0.73 5.17 -17.31
C LEU A 11 -0.65 3.63 -17.22
N GLN A 12 -0.49 2.93 -18.36
CA GLN A 12 -0.27 1.48 -18.37
C GLN A 12 1.07 1.04 -17.76
N LYS A 13 2.06 1.94 -17.63
CA LYS A 13 3.38 1.61 -17.04
C LYS A 13 3.42 1.71 -15.52
N LEU A 14 2.44 2.33 -14.86
CA LEU A 14 2.47 2.64 -13.42
C LEU A 14 1.74 1.60 -12.55
N GLY A 15 1.19 0.55 -13.15
CA GLY A 15 0.33 -0.40 -12.44
C GLY A 15 -1.02 0.21 -12.07
N PRO A 16 -1.92 -0.58 -11.44
CA PRO A 16 -3.20 -0.07 -10.98
C PRO A 16 -3.02 0.93 -9.83
N VAL A 17 -3.72 2.06 -9.89
CA VAL A 17 -3.68 3.12 -8.86
C VAL A 17 -4.05 2.59 -7.47
N CYS A 18 -5.04 1.70 -7.41
CA CYS A 18 -5.44 1.01 -6.20
C CYS A 18 -5.12 -0.49 -6.35
N PRO A 19 -4.52 -1.15 -5.34
CA PRO A 19 -3.99 -2.51 -5.51
C PRO A 19 -5.02 -3.58 -5.92
N ARG A 20 -6.30 -3.44 -5.51
CA ARG A 20 -7.34 -4.46 -5.72
C ARG A 20 -8.70 -3.89 -6.15
N SER A 21 -8.78 -2.61 -6.50
CA SER A 21 -10.04 -1.94 -6.84
C SER A 21 -9.80 -0.70 -7.71
N SER A 22 -10.86 -0.01 -8.10
CA SER A 22 -10.73 1.33 -8.71
C SER A 22 -10.78 2.41 -7.62
N PRO A 23 -10.11 3.56 -7.82
CA PRO A 23 -10.30 4.73 -6.96
C PRO A 23 -11.76 5.13 -6.84
N ILE A 24 -12.16 5.60 -5.66
CA ILE A 24 -13.52 6.12 -5.41
C ILE A 24 -13.55 7.65 -5.35
N ALA A 25 -12.41 8.29 -5.12
CA ALA A 25 -12.29 9.74 -5.19
C ALA A 25 -10.90 10.15 -5.68
N ALA A 26 -10.80 11.40 -6.14
CA ALA A 26 -9.56 12.02 -6.51
C ALA A 26 -9.50 13.45 -5.95
N GLN A 27 -8.30 13.87 -5.58
CA GLN A 27 -7.99 15.25 -5.18
C GLN A 27 -6.79 15.73 -5.99
N CYS A 28 -6.91 16.94 -6.51
CA CYS A 28 -5.90 17.54 -7.36
C CYS A 28 -5.49 18.90 -6.83
N ARG A 29 -4.28 19.32 -7.18
CA ARG A 29 -3.78 20.67 -6.95
C ARG A 29 -2.71 21.00 -7.97
N VAL A 30 -2.43 22.30 -8.13
CA VAL A 30 -1.21 22.72 -8.82
C VAL A 30 -0.03 22.29 -7.95
N LYS A 31 1.00 21.71 -8.57
CA LYS A 31 2.20 21.25 -7.85
C LYS A 31 2.80 22.40 -7.04
N GLY A 32 3.06 22.14 -5.75
CA GLY A 32 3.54 23.15 -4.81
C GLY A 32 2.46 24.08 -4.21
N SER A 33 1.21 24.00 -4.67
CA SER A 33 0.09 24.76 -4.10
C SER A 33 -0.57 24.03 -2.91
N GLY A 34 -1.15 24.79 -1.99
CA GLY A 34 -2.07 24.27 -0.96
C GLY A 34 -3.53 24.17 -1.43
N ALA A 35 -3.88 24.78 -2.56
CA ALA A 35 -5.27 24.85 -3.04
C ALA A 35 -5.70 23.51 -3.68
N ILE A 36 -6.45 22.71 -2.91
CA ILE A 36 -7.00 21.44 -3.36
C ILE A 36 -8.36 21.65 -4.02
N PHE A 37 -8.61 20.92 -5.11
CA PHE A 37 -9.91 20.82 -5.74
C PHE A 37 -10.24 19.36 -6.06
N THR A 38 -11.53 19.08 -6.22
CA THR A 38 -12.08 17.75 -6.55
C THR A 38 -12.85 17.81 -7.87
N THR A 39 -13.63 16.78 -8.19
CA THR A 39 -14.57 16.83 -9.32
C THR A 39 -15.68 17.87 -9.13
N THR A 40 -16.08 18.18 -7.89
CA THR A 40 -17.24 19.04 -7.60
C THR A 40 -16.92 20.28 -6.77
N SER A 41 -15.73 20.40 -6.19
CA SER A 41 -15.34 21.53 -5.32
C SER A 41 -14.02 22.18 -5.73
N GLY A 42 -13.77 23.40 -5.24
CA GLY A 42 -12.57 24.21 -5.54
C GLY A 42 -12.60 24.92 -6.90
N SER A 43 -11.59 25.73 -7.20
CA SER A 43 -11.51 26.48 -8.47
C SER A 43 -10.11 26.32 -9.08
N PRO A 44 -9.91 25.37 -10.02
CA PRO A 44 -8.63 25.25 -10.72
C PRO A 44 -8.39 26.48 -11.63
N PRO A 45 -7.14 26.92 -11.80
CA PRO A 45 -6.81 28.10 -12.61
C PRO A 45 -6.88 27.85 -14.14
N ASN A 46 -7.00 26.60 -14.58
CA ASN A 46 -7.15 26.23 -16.00
C ASN A 46 -8.55 25.66 -16.28
N VAL A 47 -8.97 25.78 -17.54
CA VAL A 47 -10.10 25.03 -18.09
C VAL A 47 -9.66 23.56 -18.26
N LEU A 48 -10.34 22.64 -17.56
CA LEU A 48 -9.98 21.22 -17.54
C LEU A 48 -10.98 20.38 -18.33
N ALA A 49 -10.49 19.60 -19.29
CA ALA A 49 -11.30 18.63 -20.03
C ALA A 49 -11.75 17.46 -19.14
N HIS A 50 -10.93 17.08 -18.15
CA HIS A 50 -11.33 16.19 -17.07
C HIS A 50 -10.94 16.82 -15.73
N ARG A 51 -11.96 17.14 -14.93
CA ARG A 51 -11.83 17.83 -13.65
C ARG A 51 -11.61 16.84 -12.52
N CYS A 52 -10.37 16.36 -12.36
CA CYS A 52 -9.95 15.56 -11.21
C CYS A 52 -10.91 14.41 -10.85
N THR A 53 -11.11 13.48 -11.80
CA THR A 53 -12.05 12.35 -11.62
C THR A 53 -11.31 11.10 -11.11
N PRO A 54 -11.96 10.21 -10.35
CA PRO A 54 -11.33 8.96 -9.90
C PRO A 54 -11.06 7.96 -11.03
N THR A 55 -11.78 8.05 -12.15
CA THR A 55 -11.70 7.08 -13.27
C THR A 55 -10.77 7.53 -14.39
N VAL A 56 -10.69 8.84 -14.67
CA VAL A 56 -9.86 9.40 -15.76
C VAL A 56 -8.69 10.23 -15.22
N GLY A 57 -8.82 10.78 -14.02
CA GLY A 57 -7.85 11.71 -13.44
C GLY A 57 -8.09 13.15 -13.90
N LEU A 58 -7.01 13.86 -14.21
CA LEU A 58 -7.02 15.26 -14.63
C LEU A 58 -6.47 15.40 -16.05
N VAL A 59 -7.19 16.15 -16.89
CA VAL A 59 -6.71 16.50 -18.23
C VAL A 59 -6.86 17.99 -18.44
N CYS A 60 -5.73 18.64 -18.64
CA CYS A 60 -5.63 20.00 -19.17
C CYS A 60 -4.98 19.93 -20.55
N LYS A 61 -5.48 20.73 -21.50
CA LYS A 61 -4.88 20.92 -22.83
C LYS A 61 -4.55 22.38 -23.03
N ASN A 62 -3.32 22.66 -23.48
CA ASN A 62 -2.89 24.04 -23.75
C ASN A 62 -3.78 24.74 -24.79
N SER A 63 -4.31 23.99 -25.77
CA SER A 63 -5.25 24.49 -26.79
C SER A 63 -6.55 25.04 -26.22
N ASP A 64 -6.94 24.57 -25.04
CA ASP A 64 -8.21 24.94 -24.42
C ASP A 64 -8.04 26.17 -23.50
N GLN A 65 -6.83 26.74 -23.43
CA GLN A 65 -6.50 27.89 -22.57
C GLN A 65 -6.35 29.16 -23.40
N SER A 66 -6.88 30.28 -22.91
CA SER A 66 -6.73 31.61 -23.52
C SER A 66 -5.39 32.30 -23.23
N GLY A 67 -4.44 31.63 -22.57
CA GLY A 67 -3.22 32.24 -22.04
C GLY A 67 -2.06 31.26 -21.80
N SER A 68 -1.43 31.34 -20.61
CA SER A 68 -0.13 30.74 -20.24
C SER A 68 -0.06 29.19 -20.17
N GLY A 69 -0.95 28.49 -20.89
CA GLY A 69 -0.99 27.04 -20.95
C GLY A 69 -1.44 26.38 -19.64
N CYS A 70 -1.33 25.06 -19.61
CA CYS A 70 -1.66 24.25 -18.45
C CYS A 70 -0.64 24.40 -17.33
N ARG A 71 -1.11 24.57 -16.09
CA ARG A 71 -0.27 24.42 -14.90
C ARG A 71 0.20 22.97 -14.76
N ASP A 72 1.28 22.79 -14.01
CA ASP A 72 1.73 21.47 -13.57
C ASP A 72 0.86 21.01 -12.39
N TYR A 73 0.14 19.91 -12.55
CA TYR A 73 -0.80 19.40 -11.56
C TYR A 73 -0.31 18.09 -10.98
N GLU A 74 -0.59 17.88 -9.70
CA GLU A 74 -0.48 16.58 -9.05
C GLU A 74 -1.84 16.11 -8.55
N ILE A 75 -2.01 14.79 -8.49
CA ILE A 75 -3.25 14.12 -8.16
C ILE A 75 -2.98 13.02 -7.15
N ARG A 76 -3.87 12.89 -6.16
CA ARG A 76 -3.94 11.74 -5.26
C ARG A 76 -5.32 11.11 -5.32
N TYR A 77 -5.36 9.81 -5.09
CA TYR A 77 -6.58 9.01 -5.19
C TYR A 77 -6.95 8.42 -3.84
N LEU A 78 -8.25 8.30 -3.59
CA LEU A 78 -8.80 7.53 -2.49
C LEU A 78 -9.13 6.12 -2.98
N CYS A 79 -8.45 5.13 -2.44
CA CYS A 79 -8.76 3.73 -2.69
C CYS A 79 -9.77 3.22 -1.66
N PRO A 80 -10.77 2.41 -2.08
CA PRO A 80 -11.57 1.64 -1.14
C PRO A 80 -10.68 0.82 -0.22
N LYS A 81 -10.90 0.93 1.09
CA LYS A 81 -10.36 -0.04 2.04
C LYS A 81 -11.26 -1.27 2.00
N PRO A 82 -10.77 -2.43 1.52
CA PRO A 82 -11.57 -3.65 1.54
C PRO A 82 -11.94 -4.00 3.00
N SER A 83 -13.14 -4.55 3.19
CA SER A 83 -13.49 -5.21 4.44
C SER A 83 -12.50 -6.33 4.71
N SER A 84 -12.05 -6.44 5.94
CA SER A 84 -11.08 -7.47 6.32
C SER A 84 -11.37 -8.03 7.70
N VAL A 85 -11.12 -9.33 7.83
CA VAL A 85 -11.10 -10.04 9.10
C VAL A 85 -9.66 -10.38 9.47
N TRP A 86 -9.34 -10.27 10.75
CA TRP A 86 -8.05 -10.72 11.26
C TRP A 86 -8.09 -12.21 11.53
N THR A 87 -7.04 -12.92 11.14
CA THR A 87 -6.80 -14.28 11.61
C THR A 87 -6.43 -14.27 13.09
N ARG A 88 -6.38 -15.47 13.69
CA ARG A 88 -5.58 -15.69 14.89
C ARG A 88 -4.10 -15.37 14.64
N TRP A 89 -3.34 -15.28 15.73
CA TRP A 89 -1.87 -15.25 15.66
C TRP A 89 -1.32 -16.63 15.26
N PHE A 90 -0.27 -16.60 14.46
CA PHE A 90 0.54 -17.72 14.01
C PHE A 90 1.95 -17.52 14.52
N ASP A 91 2.53 -18.61 14.99
CA ASP A 91 3.83 -18.71 15.65
C ASP A 91 4.31 -20.11 15.26
N ARG A 92 4.91 -20.18 14.07
CA ARG A 92 5.27 -21.41 13.37
C ARG A 92 6.73 -21.75 13.65
N ASP A 93 7.58 -20.74 13.77
CA ASP A 93 8.99 -20.86 14.10
C ASP A 93 9.25 -20.21 15.46
N ASN A 94 10.24 -20.70 16.20
CA ASN A 94 10.67 -20.02 17.42
C ASN A 94 12.03 -19.37 17.17
N ALA A 95 12.37 -18.34 17.95
CA ALA A 95 13.66 -17.64 17.91
C ALA A 95 14.89 -18.51 18.28
N SER A 96 15.23 -19.45 17.40
CA SER A 96 16.25 -20.48 17.60
C SER A 96 17.06 -20.70 16.32
N GLY A 97 18.20 -21.39 16.43
CA GLY A 97 19.05 -21.66 15.27
C GLY A 97 19.49 -20.37 14.55
N THR A 98 18.96 -20.12 13.35
CA THR A 98 19.36 -18.99 12.48
C THR A 98 18.54 -17.71 12.68
N GLY A 99 17.48 -17.73 13.48
CA GLY A 99 16.63 -16.57 13.75
C GLY A 99 15.19 -16.97 14.04
N ASP A 100 14.27 -16.12 13.63
CA ASP A 100 12.83 -16.39 13.71
C ASP A 100 12.17 -16.12 12.35
N TRP A 101 11.53 -17.15 11.81
CA TRP A 101 11.06 -17.20 10.42
C TRP A 101 9.56 -17.45 10.36
N GLU A 102 8.82 -16.35 10.14
CA GLU A 102 7.38 -16.35 9.93
C GLU A 102 6.97 -16.03 8.46
N PRO A 103 7.51 -16.72 7.43
CA PRO A 103 7.09 -16.49 6.06
C PRO A 103 5.71 -17.10 5.80
N LEU A 104 4.85 -16.35 5.09
CA LEU A 104 3.53 -16.81 4.69
C LEU A 104 3.60 -18.14 3.93
N SER A 105 4.61 -18.31 3.06
CA SER A 105 4.80 -19.53 2.27
C SER A 105 4.93 -20.79 3.12
N ASP A 106 5.51 -20.67 4.31
CA ASP A 106 5.64 -21.81 5.20
C ASP A 106 4.40 -22.03 6.04
N GLN A 107 3.76 -20.95 6.48
CA GLN A 107 2.46 -21.05 7.17
C GLN A 107 1.40 -21.71 6.26
N LEU A 108 1.43 -21.43 4.95
CA LEU A 108 0.54 -22.05 3.96
C LEU A 108 0.78 -23.56 3.78
N LYS A 109 1.95 -24.10 4.14
CA LYS A 109 2.20 -25.56 4.15
C LYS A 109 1.40 -26.27 5.24
N LEU A 110 1.00 -25.55 6.29
CA LEU A 110 0.19 -26.07 7.40
C LEU A 110 -1.31 -25.96 7.13
N GLY A 111 -1.71 -25.13 6.15
CA GLY A 111 -3.11 -24.93 5.77
C GLY A 111 -3.43 -23.52 5.30
N ALA A 112 -4.68 -23.31 4.89
CA ALA A 112 -5.14 -22.00 4.44
C ALA A 112 -5.09 -20.96 5.57
N VAL A 113 -4.49 -19.80 5.30
CA VAL A 113 -4.44 -18.66 6.22
C VAL A 113 -5.72 -17.83 6.14
N CYS A 114 -6.16 -17.52 4.92
CA CYS A 114 -7.39 -16.77 4.69
C CYS A 114 -8.53 -17.68 4.19
N PRO A 115 -9.80 -17.30 4.47
CA PRO A 115 -10.96 -17.99 3.90
C PRO A 115 -10.88 -18.11 2.38
N GLY A 116 -11.33 -19.25 1.85
CA GLY A 116 -11.34 -19.52 0.42
C GLY A 116 -9.96 -19.54 -0.25
N GLY A 117 -8.87 -19.60 0.51
CA GLY A 117 -7.51 -19.60 -0.02
C GLY A 117 -7.05 -18.22 -0.56
N ALA A 118 -7.72 -17.14 -0.17
CA ALA A 118 -7.36 -15.80 -0.60
C ALA A 118 -5.96 -15.38 -0.09
N ASN A 119 -5.32 -14.45 -0.80
CA ASN A 119 -4.07 -13.86 -0.33
C ASN A 119 -4.32 -12.78 0.74
N PRO A 120 -3.55 -12.76 1.84
CA PRO A 120 -3.60 -11.69 2.82
C PRO A 120 -3.49 -10.29 2.19
N LEU A 121 -4.19 -9.33 2.79
CA LEU A 121 -4.15 -7.90 2.46
C LEU A 121 -2.98 -7.21 3.16
N GLY A 122 -2.62 -7.69 4.35
CA GLY A 122 -1.58 -7.14 5.20
C GLY A 122 -1.32 -8.07 6.39
N ALA A 123 -0.44 -7.63 7.28
CA ALA A 123 -0.10 -8.35 8.49
C ALA A 123 0.15 -7.40 9.65
N GLU A 124 -0.01 -7.95 10.84
CA GLU A 124 0.45 -7.39 12.11
C GLU A 124 1.34 -8.42 12.78
N CYS A 125 2.40 -7.95 13.41
CA CYS A 125 3.39 -8.77 14.08
C CYS A 125 3.62 -8.22 15.48
N ARG A 126 4.07 -9.08 16.39
CA ARG A 126 4.48 -8.71 17.75
C ARG A 126 5.43 -9.75 18.30
N GLU A 127 6.20 -9.37 19.31
CA GLU A 127 6.87 -10.38 20.13
C GLU A 127 5.82 -11.24 20.82
N ARG A 128 6.02 -12.55 20.80
CA ARG A 128 5.08 -13.55 21.29
C ARG A 128 4.63 -13.24 22.71
N GLY A 129 3.32 -13.19 22.92
CA GLY A 129 2.72 -12.92 24.22
C GLY A 129 2.71 -11.45 24.66
N THR A 130 3.25 -10.52 23.86
CA THR A 130 3.20 -9.08 24.15
C THR A 130 1.96 -8.40 23.55
N ALA A 131 1.70 -7.15 23.94
CA ALA A 131 0.66 -6.31 23.32
C ALA A 131 1.23 -5.32 22.28
N ASN A 132 2.55 -5.30 22.07
CA ASN A 132 3.24 -4.32 21.25
C ASN A 132 3.18 -4.72 19.77
N VAL A 133 2.05 -4.41 19.14
CA VAL A 133 1.83 -4.70 17.72
C VAL A 133 2.55 -3.69 16.83
N PHE A 134 3.19 -4.19 15.78
CA PHE A 134 3.79 -3.40 14.73
C PHE A 134 3.42 -3.94 13.33
N THR A 135 3.64 -3.10 12.32
CA THR A 135 3.41 -3.41 10.91
C THR A 135 4.67 -3.11 10.11
N GLN A 136 4.66 -3.33 8.79
CA GLN A 136 5.72 -2.83 7.92
C GLN A 136 5.92 -1.30 7.97
N PHE A 137 4.90 -0.52 8.39
CA PHE A 137 4.92 0.94 8.32
C PHE A 137 4.92 1.64 9.69
N SER A 138 4.60 0.93 10.77
CA SER A 138 4.41 1.53 12.11
C SER A 138 4.82 0.58 13.23
N GLY A 139 5.06 1.14 14.42
CA GLY A 139 5.55 0.41 15.60
C GLY A 139 7.05 0.17 15.57
N ASN A 140 7.66 -0.16 16.71
CA ASN A 140 9.11 -0.30 16.84
C ASN A 140 9.45 -1.70 17.37
N PRO A 141 9.71 -2.68 16.48
CA PRO A 141 10.23 -3.98 16.92
C PRO A 141 11.64 -3.81 17.51
N PRO A 142 12.06 -4.66 18.46
CA PRO A 142 13.38 -4.56 19.10
C PRO A 142 14.55 -4.98 18.19
N ASP A 143 14.26 -5.76 17.13
CA ASP A 143 15.29 -6.35 16.26
C ASP A 143 15.40 -5.67 14.89
N ASN A 144 16.55 -5.90 14.25
CA ASN A 144 16.76 -5.59 12.83
C ASN A 144 16.11 -6.67 11.96
N LEU A 145 14.92 -6.37 11.43
CA LEU A 145 14.15 -7.35 10.65
C LEU A 145 14.47 -7.26 9.15
N LEU A 146 14.94 -8.37 8.56
CA LEU A 146 15.09 -8.51 7.09
C LEU A 146 13.75 -8.25 6.39
N ARG A 147 12.67 -8.79 6.96
CA ARG A 147 11.31 -8.48 6.56
C ARG A 147 10.50 -8.13 7.79
N ARG A 148 10.22 -6.83 7.94
CA ARG A 148 9.59 -6.25 9.14
C ARG A 148 8.26 -6.91 9.50
N CYS A 149 7.23 -6.78 8.68
CA CYS A 149 5.95 -7.46 8.88
C CYS A 149 5.04 -7.15 7.68
N THR A 150 5.04 -8.01 6.67
CA THR A 150 4.25 -7.79 5.45
C THR A 150 3.23 -8.90 5.25
N SER A 151 2.34 -8.76 4.26
CA SER A 151 1.47 -9.87 3.84
C SER A 151 2.24 -11.11 3.40
N ALA A 152 3.55 -11.00 3.10
CA ALA A 152 4.40 -12.15 2.79
C ALA A 152 5.06 -12.80 4.03
N GLY A 153 4.88 -12.21 5.22
CA GLY A 153 5.41 -12.72 6.49
C GLY A 153 6.38 -11.76 7.20
N LEU A 154 7.03 -12.29 8.24
CA LEU A 154 8.13 -11.68 8.99
C LEU A 154 9.39 -12.54 8.86
N ILE A 155 10.56 -11.91 8.85
CA ILE A 155 11.85 -12.61 8.89
C ILE A 155 12.80 -11.81 9.79
N CYS A 156 13.21 -12.43 10.89
CA CYS A 156 14.34 -12.01 11.70
C CYS A 156 15.49 -13.02 11.52
N ARG A 157 16.70 -12.54 11.25
CA ARG A 157 17.89 -13.40 11.19
C ARG A 157 18.85 -13.00 12.29
N ASN A 158 19.40 -13.98 12.99
CA ASN A 158 20.45 -13.76 14.00
C ASN A 158 21.67 -13.05 13.39
N ALA A 159 21.97 -13.32 12.13
CA ALA A 159 23.08 -12.69 11.40
C ALA A 159 22.90 -11.18 11.14
N ASP A 160 21.69 -10.65 11.22
CA ASP A 160 21.41 -9.22 11.03
C ASP A 160 21.37 -8.45 12.37
N GLN A 161 21.50 -9.16 13.50
CA GLN A 161 21.46 -8.55 14.82
C GLN A 161 22.84 -8.07 15.27
N PRO A 162 22.90 -7.07 16.18
CA PRO A 162 24.15 -6.69 16.83
C PRO A 162 24.85 -7.88 17.47
N VAL A 163 26.18 -7.83 17.56
CA VAL A 163 27.00 -8.91 18.12
C VAL A 163 26.48 -9.32 19.50
N GLY A 164 26.24 -10.63 19.68
CA GLY A 164 25.76 -11.20 20.93
C GLY A 164 24.25 -11.11 21.15
N ARG A 165 23.47 -10.53 20.23
CA ARG A 165 22.00 -10.59 20.25
C ARG A 165 21.48 -11.67 19.30
N MET A 166 20.40 -12.30 19.73
CA MET A 166 19.56 -13.17 18.90
C MET A 166 18.23 -12.47 18.68
N CYS A 167 17.49 -12.91 17.67
CA CYS A 167 16.11 -12.50 17.44
C CYS A 167 15.24 -12.73 18.67
N SER A 168 14.28 -11.83 18.92
CA SER A 168 13.10 -12.11 19.72
C SER A 168 12.20 -13.14 19.03
N ASP A 169 11.34 -13.76 19.82
CA ASP A 169 10.31 -14.71 19.38
C ASP A 169 9.08 -13.94 18.92
N TYR A 170 8.69 -14.03 17.64
CA TYR A 170 7.58 -13.28 17.07
C TYR A 170 6.38 -14.16 16.73
N GLU A 171 5.21 -13.56 16.77
CA GLU A 171 4.00 -14.12 16.16
C GLU A 171 3.39 -13.12 15.18
N ILE A 172 2.74 -13.65 14.15
CA ILE A 172 2.14 -12.90 13.05
C ILE A 172 0.65 -13.21 12.91
N ARG A 173 -0.17 -12.20 12.62
CA ARG A 173 -1.54 -12.39 12.15
C ARG A 173 -1.76 -11.66 10.83
N TYR A 174 -2.68 -12.18 10.04
CA TYR A 174 -2.97 -11.68 8.70
C TYR A 174 -4.33 -11.01 8.64
N SER A 175 -4.40 -9.91 7.90
CA SER A 175 -5.65 -9.29 7.50
C SER A 175 -6.10 -9.97 6.21
N CYS A 176 -7.22 -10.67 6.26
CA CYS A 176 -7.78 -11.39 5.13
C CYS A 176 -8.99 -10.65 4.56
N PRO A 177 -9.21 -10.67 3.24
CA PRO A 177 -10.47 -10.18 2.68
C PRO A 177 -11.66 -10.84 3.39
N ALA A 178 -12.60 -10.01 3.85
CA ALA A 178 -13.86 -10.48 4.41
C ALA A 178 -14.88 -10.80 3.31
#